data_AF-A0A3D1IKT4-F1
#
_entry.id   AF-A0A3D1IKT4-F1
#
_cell.length_a   1.000
_cell.length_b   1.000
_cell.length_c   1.000
_cell.angle_alpha   90.00
_cell.angle_beta   90.00
_cell.angle_gamma   90.00
#
_symmetry.space_group_name_H-M   'P 1'
#
loop_
_entity.id
_entity.type
_entity.pdbx_description
1 polymer ?
#
loop_
_entity_poly.entity_id
_entity_poly.type
_entity_poly.pdbx_seq_one_letter_code
_entity_poly.pdbx_strand_id
1 'polypeptide(L)'
;MDLRPRTLIATLVIALAAAGTMSAHMAYSKSIPAKDAKLNASPDHLQVWFTQDPEPAVSQISLEGPDGEVSLGKTAVGDEQSLVAEVPATLAPGSYTVKWRSAGDDGHVLRGDFAFSIATAE
;
A
#
# COMPACT_ATOMS: atom_id res chain seq x y z
N MET A 1 8.23 -13.50 -49.70
CA MET A 1 6.94 -13.59 -48.98
C MET A 1 6.39 -12.18 -48.87
N ASP A 2 5.67 -11.73 -49.90
CA ASP A 2 5.05 -10.41 -49.93
C ASP A 2 3.89 -10.37 -48.94
N LEU A 3 4.14 -9.79 -47.76
CA LEU A 3 3.11 -9.50 -46.78
C LEU A 3 2.18 -8.44 -47.38
N ARG A 4 0.97 -8.85 -47.76
CA ARG A 4 -0.03 -7.97 -48.34
C ARG A 4 -0.31 -6.82 -47.35
N PRO A 5 -0.46 -5.57 -47.82
CA PRO A 5 -0.65 -4.41 -46.94
C PRO A 5 -1.85 -4.55 -46.00
N ARG A 6 -2.90 -5.28 -46.42
CA ARG A 6 -4.05 -5.61 -45.58
C ARG A 6 -3.71 -6.51 -44.38
N THR A 7 -2.78 -7.46 -44.57
CA THR A 7 -2.29 -8.33 -43.48
C THR A 7 -1.45 -7.53 -42.50
N LEU A 8 -0.62 -6.58 -42.98
CA LEU A 8 0.16 -5.69 -42.13
C LEU A 8 -0.72 -4.79 -41.24
N ILE A 9 -1.80 -4.23 -41.80
CA ILE A 9 -2.74 -3.39 -41.06
C ILE A 9 -3.49 -4.19 -39.99
N ALA A 10 -3.94 -5.41 -40.31
CA ALA A 10 -4.64 -6.27 -39.35
C ALA A 10 -3.75 -6.65 -38.16
N THR A 11 -2.48 -6.98 -38.40
CA THR A 11 -1.52 -7.29 -37.33
C THR A 11 -1.23 -6.08 -36.44
N LEU A 12 -1.14 -4.87 -37.04
CA LEU A 12 -0.89 -3.63 -36.29
C LEU A 12 -2.07 -3.27 -35.37
N VAL A 13 -3.32 -3.46 -35.82
CA VAL A 13 -4.51 -3.19 -35.01
C VAL A 13 -4.59 -4.16 -33.81
N ILE A 14 -4.23 -5.43 -34.00
CA ILE A 14 -4.17 -6.42 -32.91
C ILE A 14 -3.05 -6.06 -31.91
N ALA A 15 -1.90 -5.58 -32.39
CA ALA A 15 -0.79 -5.16 -31.52
C ALA A 15 -1.15 -3.92 -30.68
N LEU A 16 -1.87 -2.94 -31.24
CA LEU A 16 -2.31 -1.76 -30.49
C LEU A 16 -3.42 -2.08 -29.47
N ALA A 17 -4.29 -3.05 -29.76
CA ALA A 17 -5.31 -3.51 -28.79
C ALA A 17 -4.70 -4.28 -27.60
N ALA A 18 -3.47 -4.80 -27.74
CA ALA A 18 -2.72 -5.48 -26.69
C ALA A 18 -1.86 -4.52 -25.84
N ALA A 19 -1.82 -3.23 -26.15
CA ALA A 19 -1.18 -2.22 -25.31
C ALA A 19 -2.04 -1.99 -24.06
N GLY A 20 -1.85 -2.81 -23.04
CA GLY A 20 -2.51 -2.66 -21.74
C GLY A 20 -2.22 -1.29 -21.14
N THR A 21 -3.22 -0.72 -20.47
CA THR A 21 -3.04 0.50 -19.67
C THR A 21 -2.24 0.14 -18.42
N MET A 22 -0.92 0.32 -18.45
CA MET A 22 -0.12 0.31 -17.22
C MET A 22 -0.44 1.60 -16.47
N SER A 23 -1.07 1.49 -15.30
CA SER A 23 -1.21 2.63 -14.38
C SER A 23 0.17 2.96 -13.86
N ALA A 24 0.75 4.08 -14.32
CA ALA A 24 2.05 4.55 -13.83
C ALA A 24 1.98 5.08 -12.39
N HIS A 25 0.77 5.36 -11.88
CA HIS A 25 0.58 5.86 -10.53
C HIS A 25 0.19 4.73 -9.58
N MET A 26 0.95 4.64 -8.50
CA MET A 26 0.64 3.84 -7.32
C MET A 26 -0.65 4.35 -6.67
N ALA A 27 -1.45 3.46 -6.12
CA ALA A 27 -2.60 3.80 -5.27
C ALA A 27 -2.67 2.87 -4.05
N TYR A 28 -3.23 3.38 -2.95
CA TYR A 28 -3.60 2.56 -1.79
C TYR A 28 -4.70 1.55 -2.19
N SER A 29 -4.52 0.30 -1.79
CA SER A 29 -5.45 -0.80 -2.08
C SER A 29 -6.20 -1.26 -0.83
N LYS A 30 -5.47 -1.67 0.21
CA LYS A 30 -6.02 -2.17 1.49
C LYS A 30 -4.99 -2.01 2.61
N SER A 31 -5.41 -2.27 3.85
CA SER A 31 -4.51 -2.31 5.01
C SER A 31 -4.90 -3.36 6.04
N ILE A 32 -3.93 -3.69 6.90
CA ILE A 32 -4.11 -4.40 8.16
C ILE A 32 -3.52 -3.51 9.26
N PRO A 33 -4.28 -3.17 10.30
CA PRO A 33 -5.73 -3.31 10.40
C PRO A 33 -6.47 -2.66 9.23
N ALA A 34 -7.66 -3.17 8.90
CA ALA A 34 -8.49 -2.55 7.87
C ALA A 34 -8.82 -1.11 8.27
N LYS A 35 -8.97 -0.23 7.27
CA LYS A 35 -9.41 1.15 7.50
C LYS A 35 -10.73 1.14 8.29
N ASP A 36 -10.76 1.95 9.34
CA ASP A 36 -11.86 2.13 10.30
C ASP A 36 -12.21 0.86 11.12
N ALA A 37 -11.29 -0.12 11.17
CA ALA A 37 -11.46 -1.32 11.98
C ALA A 37 -11.57 -1.01 13.48
N LYS A 38 -12.40 -1.80 14.16
CA LYS A 38 -12.49 -1.85 15.62
C LYS A 38 -11.93 -3.19 16.08
N LEU A 39 -10.80 -3.15 16.78
CA LEU A 39 -10.09 -4.32 17.27
C LEU A 39 -10.41 -4.53 18.76
N ASN A 40 -10.39 -5.79 19.18
CA ASN A 40 -10.50 -6.14 20.60
C ASN A 40 -9.11 -6.31 21.26
N ALA A 41 -8.04 -6.30 20.46
CA ALA A 41 -6.67 -6.48 20.92
C ALA A 41 -5.71 -5.69 20.02
N SER A 42 -4.52 -5.41 20.55
CA SER A 42 -3.42 -4.81 19.79
C SER A 42 -3.05 -5.70 18.60
N PRO A 43 -2.86 -5.14 17.38
CA PRO A 43 -2.28 -5.88 16.27
C PRO A 43 -0.77 -6.07 16.50
N ASP A 44 -0.21 -7.14 15.93
CA ASP A 44 1.25 -7.40 15.99
C ASP A 44 2.04 -6.62 14.93
N HIS A 45 1.36 -6.16 13.88
CA HIS A 45 1.95 -5.40 12.78
C HIS A 45 0.92 -4.50 12.10
N LEU A 46 1.45 -3.53 11.35
CA LEU A 46 0.71 -2.72 10.40
C LEU A 46 1.17 -3.11 8.99
N GLN A 47 0.24 -3.23 8.05
CA GLN A 47 0.55 -3.52 6.65
C GLN A 47 -0.33 -2.71 5.71
N VAL A 48 0.26 -2.21 4.62
CA VAL A 48 -0.40 -1.36 3.62
C VAL A 48 -0.08 -1.92 2.24
N TRP A 49 -1.10 -2.29 1.48
CA TRP A 49 -0.97 -2.79 0.11
C TRP A 49 -1.27 -1.69 -0.89
N PHE A 50 -0.56 -1.74 -2.01
CA PHE A 50 -0.68 -0.80 -3.10
C PHE A 50 -1.02 -1.51 -4.41
N THR A 51 -1.19 -0.74 -5.48
CA THR A 51 -1.38 -1.26 -6.85
C THR A 51 -0.06 -1.49 -7.60
N GLN A 52 1.08 -1.13 -6.98
CA GLN A 52 2.44 -1.24 -7.53
C GLN A 52 3.42 -1.53 -6.41
N ASP A 53 4.56 -2.14 -6.75
CA ASP A 53 5.63 -2.38 -5.79
C ASP A 53 6.15 -1.08 -5.18
N PRO A 54 6.30 -1.00 -3.84
CA PRO A 54 6.79 0.20 -3.19
C PRO A 54 8.30 0.34 -3.26
N GLU A 55 8.79 1.53 -3.63
CA GLU A 55 10.21 1.88 -3.60
C GLU A 55 10.72 1.95 -2.14
N PRO A 56 11.58 1.01 -1.70
CA PRO A 56 11.99 0.92 -0.29
C PRO A 56 12.69 2.17 0.24
N ALA A 57 13.47 2.86 -0.60
CA ALA A 57 14.30 3.98 -0.16
C ALA A 57 13.49 5.20 0.31
N VAL A 58 12.24 5.34 -0.16
CA VAL A 58 11.35 6.46 0.18
C VAL A 58 10.12 6.03 0.98
N SER A 59 10.01 4.74 1.27
CA SER A 59 8.84 4.14 1.93
C SER A 59 8.94 4.19 3.45
N GLN A 60 7.82 4.51 4.10
CA GLN A 60 7.74 4.57 5.57
C GLN A 60 6.30 4.41 6.07
N ILE A 61 6.14 3.71 7.19
CA ILE A 61 4.92 3.65 8.00
C ILE A 61 5.22 4.32 9.34
N SER A 62 4.30 5.15 9.83
CA SER A 62 4.29 5.67 11.20
C SER A 62 2.91 5.55 11.84
N LEU A 63 2.88 5.53 13.17
CA LEU A 63 1.66 5.34 13.96
C LEU A 63 1.52 6.46 14.98
N GLU A 64 0.36 7.09 14.99
CA GLU A 64 -0.05 8.06 16.00
C GLU A 64 -1.19 7.43 16.81
N GLY A 65 -1.02 7.37 18.13
CA GLY A 65 -2.00 6.86 19.08
C GLY A 65 -2.62 7.97 19.94
N PRO A 66 -3.47 7.60 20.92
CA PRO A 66 -4.14 8.57 21.78
C PRO A 66 -3.18 9.43 22.61
N ASP A 67 -1.99 8.89 22.93
CA ASP A 67 -0.95 9.56 23.74
C ASP A 67 0.19 10.16 22.90
N GLY A 68 0.06 10.17 21.57
CA GLY A 68 1.07 10.68 20.64
C GLY A 68 1.71 9.60 19.78
N GLU A 69 2.92 9.86 19.28
CA GLU A 69 3.63 8.95 18.38
C GLU A 69 3.94 7.60 19.05
N VAL A 70 3.67 6.52 18.33
CA VAL A 70 3.97 5.15 18.76
C VAL A 70 5.15 4.62 17.97
N SER A 71 6.16 4.12 18.70
CA SER A 71 7.32 3.49 18.08
C SER A 71 6.95 2.17 17.42
N LEU A 72 7.37 2.01 16.16
CA LEU A 72 7.20 0.80 15.36
C LEU A 72 8.55 0.15 15.09
N GLY A 73 8.51 -1.12 14.67
CA GLY A 73 9.63 -1.73 13.97
C GLY A 73 9.95 -1.00 12.65
N LYS A 74 11.14 -1.25 12.11
CA LYS A 74 11.57 -0.65 10.83
C LYS A 74 10.60 -1.05 9.72
N THR A 75 10.16 -0.06 8.93
CA THR A 75 9.38 -0.35 7.72
C THR A 75 10.17 -1.19 6.73
N ALA A 76 9.53 -2.24 6.20
CA ALA A 76 10.05 -3.13 5.18
C ALA A 76 9.02 -3.32 4.06
N VAL A 77 9.48 -3.74 2.88
CA VAL A 77 8.58 -4.25 1.84
C VAL A 77 8.10 -5.64 2.25
N GLY A 78 6.79 -5.83 2.22
CA GLY A 78 6.12 -7.10 2.51
C GLY A 78 5.85 -7.91 1.26
N ASP A 79 4.84 -8.78 1.34
CA ASP A 79 4.32 -9.52 0.18
C ASP A 79 3.40 -8.66 -0.68
N GLU A 80 3.09 -9.14 -1.89
CA GLU A 80 2.01 -8.60 -2.74
C GLU A 80 1.98 -7.06 -2.86
N GLN A 81 3.12 -6.40 -3.10
CA GLN A 81 3.19 -4.94 -3.29
C GLN A 81 2.79 -4.17 -2.02
N SER A 82 3.31 -4.57 -0.86
CA SER A 82 2.98 -3.96 0.43
C SER A 82 4.18 -3.42 1.19
N LEU A 83 3.88 -2.56 2.16
CA LEU A 83 4.78 -2.18 3.24
C LEU A 83 4.29 -2.77 4.56
N VAL A 84 5.21 -3.22 5.40
CA VAL A 84 4.94 -3.77 6.73
C VAL A 84 5.81 -3.09 7.79
N ALA A 85 5.26 -2.91 8.99
CA ALA A 85 5.98 -2.47 10.18
C ALA A 85 5.45 -3.21 11.41
N GLU A 86 6.35 -3.78 12.20
CA GLU A 86 5.98 -4.49 13.44
C GLU A 86 5.51 -3.52 14.53
N VAL A 87 4.60 -3.98 15.39
CA VAL A 87 4.14 -3.26 16.57
C VAL A 87 4.75 -3.95 17.81
N PRO A 88 5.90 -3.49 18.31
CA PRO A 88 6.69 -4.24 19.29
C PRO A 88 6.11 -4.22 20.71
N ALA A 89 5.16 -3.31 20.98
CA ALA A 89 4.55 -3.13 22.30
C ALA A 89 3.02 -3.15 22.18
N THR A 90 2.36 -3.73 23.18
CA THR A 90 0.91 -3.76 23.25
C THR A 90 0.34 -2.35 23.27
N LEU A 91 -0.51 -2.06 22.30
CA LEU A 91 -1.23 -0.80 22.21
C LEU A 91 -2.36 -0.74 23.25
N ALA A 92 -2.52 0.43 23.88
CA ALA A 92 -3.63 0.70 24.78
C ALA A 92 -4.97 0.83 24.02
N PRO A 93 -6.11 0.69 24.69
CA PRO A 93 -7.40 1.05 24.10
C PRO A 93 -7.42 2.51 23.64
N GLY A 94 -7.96 2.77 22.44
CA GLY A 94 -8.00 4.12 21.88
C GLY A 94 -8.04 4.15 20.36
N SER A 95 -7.97 5.36 19.81
CA SER A 95 -7.94 5.61 18.37
C SER A 95 -6.51 5.76 17.88
N TYR A 96 -6.22 5.15 16.74
CA TYR A 96 -4.91 5.14 16.12
C TYR A 96 -5.00 5.60 14.67
N THR A 97 -4.04 6.41 14.24
CA THR A 97 -3.88 6.84 12.84
C THR A 97 -2.56 6.30 12.31
N VAL A 98 -2.66 5.48 11.27
CA VAL A 98 -1.51 5.00 10.50
C VAL A 98 -1.27 5.98 9.37
N LYS A 99 -0.05 6.51 9.27
CA LYS A 99 0.39 7.33 8.15
C LYS A 99 1.40 6.54 7.34
N TRP A 100 1.34 6.66 6.02
CA TRP A 100 2.27 6.02 5.11
C TRP A 100 2.75 6.99 4.03
N ARG A 101 3.95 6.74 3.53
CA ARG A 101 4.46 7.32 2.29
C ARG A 101 5.16 6.24 1.49
N SER A 102 5.04 6.31 0.17
CA SER A 102 5.73 5.42 -0.77
C SER A 102 5.75 6.01 -2.17
N ALA A 103 6.42 5.35 -3.11
CA ALA A 103 6.40 5.67 -4.54
C ALA A 103 6.35 4.35 -5.33
N GLY A 104 5.70 4.37 -6.49
CA GLY A 104 5.81 3.29 -7.48
C GLY A 104 6.93 3.55 -8.49
N ASP A 105 6.87 2.86 -9.62
CA ASP A 105 7.90 2.90 -10.67
C ASP A 105 8.15 4.30 -11.26
N ASP A 106 7.16 5.20 -11.19
CA ASP A 106 7.28 6.57 -11.69
C ASP A 106 8.04 7.52 -10.74
N GLY A 107 8.38 7.05 -9.53
CA GLY A 107 9.12 7.79 -8.52
C GLY A 107 8.31 8.92 -7.84
N HIS A 108 7.03 9.08 -8.14
CA HIS A 108 6.21 10.09 -7.48
C HIS A 108 5.85 9.64 -6.07
N VAL A 109 6.34 10.37 -5.06
CA VAL A 109 6.04 10.06 -3.66
C VAL A 109 4.60 10.44 -3.32
N LEU A 110 3.81 9.43 -3.00
CA LEU A 110 2.47 9.54 -2.45
C LEU A 110 2.49 9.40 -0.94
N ARG A 111 1.47 9.99 -0.31
CA ARG A 111 1.22 9.93 1.12
C ARG A 111 -0.25 9.63 1.35
N GLY A 112 -0.55 8.95 2.44
CA GLY A 112 -1.91 8.78 2.89
C GLY A 112 -1.98 8.29 4.32
N ASP A 113 -3.20 8.10 4.78
CA ASP A 113 -3.49 7.66 6.14
C ASP A 113 -4.76 6.82 6.21
N PHE A 114 -4.87 6.04 7.27
CA PHE A 114 -6.09 5.38 7.69
C PHE A 114 -6.13 5.24 9.21
N ALA A 115 -7.32 5.10 9.76
CA ALA A 115 -7.52 4.95 11.19
C ALA A 115 -7.96 3.53 11.55
N PHE A 116 -7.70 3.13 12.79
CA PHE A 116 -8.34 2.00 13.46
C PHE A 116 -8.51 2.34 14.94
N SER A 117 -9.27 1.53 15.67
CA SER A 117 -9.45 1.69 17.12
C SER A 117 -9.34 0.37 17.86
N ILE A 118 -8.92 0.42 19.12
CA ILE A 118 -8.86 -0.72 20.03
C ILE A 118 -9.88 -0.48 21.14
N ALA A 119 -10.80 -1.43 21.33
CA ALA A 119 -11.81 -1.39 22.37
C ALA A 119 -11.18 -1.51 23.76
N THR A 120 -11.79 -0.86 24.75
CA THR A 120 -11.48 -1.12 26.16
C THR A 120 -11.84 -2.57 26.47
N ALA A 121 -10.95 -3.30 27.17
CA ALA A 121 -11.30 -4.61 27.69
C ALA A 121 -12.49 -4.46 28.64
N GLU A 122 -13.57 -5.18 28.37
CA GLU A 122 -14.75 -5.26 29.25
C GLU A 122 -14.48 -6.18 30.45
#